data_AF-A0A5J9TB19-F1
#
_entry.id   AF-A0A5J9TB19-F1
#
_cell.length_a   1.000
_cell.length_b   1.000
_cell.length_c   1.000
_cell.angle_alpha   90.00
_cell.angle_beta   90.00
_cell.angle_gamma   90.00
#
_symmetry.space_group_name_H-M   'P 1'
#
loop_
_entity.id
_entity.type
_entity.pdbx_description
1 polymer ?
#
loop_
_entity_poly.entity_id
_entity_poly.type
_entity_poly.pdbx_seq_one_letter_code
_entity_poly.pdbx_strand_id
1 'polypeptide(L)'
;MATAVDDAPALIQGVPGRGAVEAIERQVEEAKALVNAEKLRLRDVGEKVMQAAAAAGKKFWWEVDVEALGKEELPVFDDALKRLRNNVRQHVKNTLAKAKQ
;
A
#
# COMPACT_ATOMS: atom_id res chain seq x y z
N MET A 1 -34.01 36.14 -37.90
CA MET A 1 -34.33 34.82 -37.30
C MET A 1 -33.49 33.76 -37.98
N ALA A 2 -32.74 33.00 -37.19
CA ALA A 2 -32.28 31.62 -37.38
C ALA A 2 -30.85 31.47 -36.85
N THR A 3 -30.78 30.92 -35.64
CA THR A 3 -29.61 30.49 -34.88
C THR A 3 -29.05 29.20 -35.48
N ALA A 4 -27.73 29.11 -35.65
CA ALA A 4 -27.02 27.87 -35.97
C ALA A 4 -25.75 27.83 -35.10
N VAL A 5 -25.82 27.16 -33.95
CA VAL A 5 -25.35 25.80 -33.62
C VAL A 5 -23.91 25.79 -33.09
N ASP A 6 -23.83 25.37 -31.82
CA ASP A 6 -22.74 24.62 -31.18
C ASP A 6 -21.29 25.01 -31.52
N ASP A 7 -20.71 25.85 -30.66
CA ASP A 7 -19.28 25.79 -30.39
C ASP A 7 -19.08 25.12 -29.02
N ALA A 8 -19.15 23.78 -29.05
CA ALA A 8 -18.62 22.97 -27.96
C ALA A 8 -17.09 23.18 -27.89
N PRO A 9 -16.50 23.39 -26.69
CA PRO A 9 -15.06 23.53 -26.60
C PRO A 9 -14.42 22.20 -26.97
N ALA A 10 -13.79 22.17 -28.14
CA ALA A 10 -12.92 21.09 -28.57
C ALA A 10 -11.85 20.88 -27.50
N LEU A 11 -11.98 19.79 -26.74
CA LEU A 11 -10.91 19.26 -25.91
C LEU A 11 -9.83 18.70 -26.85
N ILE A 12 -9.03 19.58 -27.44
CA ILE A 12 -7.80 19.20 -28.12
C ILE A 12 -6.85 18.72 -27.03
N GLN A 13 -6.74 17.40 -26.89
CA GLN A 13 -5.64 16.77 -26.16
C GLN A 13 -4.34 17.02 -26.92
N GLY A 14 -3.71 18.15 -26.62
CA GLY A 14 -2.33 18.43 -27.04
C GLY A 14 -1.35 17.62 -26.21
N VAL A 15 -0.21 17.26 -26.81
CA VAL A 15 0.96 16.75 -26.07
C VAL A 15 1.26 17.78 -24.97
N PRO A 16 1.38 17.36 -23.69
CA PRO A 16 1.68 18.29 -22.62
C PRO A 16 2.93 19.09 -22.98
N GLY A 17 2.83 20.41 -22.94
CA GLY A 17 3.98 21.28 -23.17
C GLY A 17 5.09 20.94 -22.18
N ARG A 18 6.35 21.23 -22.53
CA ARG A 18 7.53 20.91 -21.71
C ARG A 18 7.35 21.26 -20.21
N GLY A 19 6.76 22.41 -19.90
CA GLY A 19 6.49 22.81 -18.52
C GLY A 19 5.45 21.93 -17.78
N ALA A 20 4.49 21.35 -18.50
CA ALA A 20 3.55 20.38 -17.91
C ALA A 20 4.24 19.03 -17.63
N VAL A 21 5.18 18.62 -18.48
CA VAL A 21 6.00 17.42 -18.25
C VAL A 21 6.91 17.62 -17.03
N GLU A 22 7.62 18.75 -16.94
CA GLU A 22 8.48 19.08 -15.80
C GLU A 22 7.69 19.16 -14.47
N ALA A 23 6.47 19.68 -14.50
CA ALA A 23 5.59 19.72 -13.33
C ALA A 23 5.18 18.30 -12.88
N ILE A 24 4.88 17.41 -13.82
CA ILE A 24 4.54 16.00 -13.51
C ILE A 24 5.76 15.26 -12.96
N GLU A 25 6.94 15.43 -13.55
CA GLU A 25 8.18 14.82 -13.06
C GLU A 25 8.46 15.22 -11.62
N ARG A 26 8.31 16.51 -11.28
CA ARG A 26 8.45 16.99 -9.90
C ARG A 26 7.45 16.32 -8.95
N GLN A 27 6.18 16.24 -9.32
CA GLN A 27 5.16 15.58 -8.49
C GLN A 27 5.46 14.09 -8.28
N VAL A 28 5.99 13.41 -9.30
CA VAL A 28 6.41 12.02 -9.21
C VAL A 28 7.58 11.85 -8.25
N GLU A 29 8.59 12.73 -8.30
CA GLU A 29 9.72 12.67 -7.36
C GLU A 29 9.30 12.99 -5.92
N GLU A 30 8.41 13.96 -5.72
CA GLU A 30 7.81 14.23 -4.40
C GLU A 30 7.03 13.02 -3.87
N ALA A 31 6.22 12.36 -4.71
CA ALA A 31 5.50 11.15 -4.34
C ALA A 31 6.46 9.98 -4.01
N LYS A 32 7.55 9.80 -4.77
CA LYS A 32 8.58 8.80 -4.48
C LYS A 32 9.25 9.06 -3.14
N ALA A 33 9.54 10.31 -2.82
CA ALA A 33 10.13 10.69 -1.53
C ALA A 33 9.20 10.29 -0.36
N LEU A 34 7.89 10.60 -0.47
CA LEU A 34 6.89 10.21 0.52
C LEU A 34 6.78 8.69 0.68
N VAL A 35 6.75 7.94 -0.44
CA VAL A 35 6.70 6.47 -0.41
C VAL A 35 7.95 5.89 0.26
N ASN A 36 9.12 6.45 -0.02
CA ASN A 36 10.37 5.98 0.60
C ASN A 36 10.41 6.29 2.09
N ALA A 37 9.95 7.47 2.51
CA ALA A 37 9.82 7.81 3.92
C ALA A 37 8.88 6.84 4.66
N GLU A 38 7.73 6.50 4.07
CA GLU A 38 6.80 5.56 4.67
C GLU A 38 7.35 4.13 4.71
N LYS A 39 8.10 3.70 3.68
CA LYS A 39 8.80 2.40 3.70
C LYS A 39 9.80 2.31 4.85
N LEU A 40 10.54 3.38 5.13
CA LEU A 40 11.47 3.45 6.26
C LEU A 40 10.69 3.35 7.58
N ARG A 41 9.63 4.13 7.74
CA ARG A 41 8.77 4.08 8.94
C ARG A 41 8.21 2.68 9.19
N LEU A 42 7.69 2.01 8.16
CA LEU A 42 7.15 0.66 8.28
C LEU A 42 8.21 -0.40 8.56
N ARG A 43 9.43 -0.21 8.05
CA ARG A 43 10.57 -1.06 8.39
C ARG A 43 10.91 -0.92 9.88
N ASP A 44 10.98 0.30 10.39
CA ASP A 44 11.29 0.57 11.79
C ASP A 44 10.21 -0.01 12.72
N VAL A 45 8.93 0.11 12.35
CA VAL A 45 7.82 -0.55 13.05
C VAL A 45 8.00 -2.07 13.02
N GLY A 46 8.25 -2.66 11.84
CA GLY A 46 8.49 -4.10 11.72
C GLY A 46 9.65 -4.60 12.58
N GLU A 47 10.72 -3.80 12.71
CA GLU A 47 11.85 -4.12 13.59
C GLU A 47 11.46 -4.08 15.06
N LYS A 48 10.70 -3.07 15.51
CA LYS A 48 10.16 -2.99 16.88
C LYS A 48 9.30 -4.20 17.22
N VAL A 49 8.41 -4.59 16.30
CA VAL A 49 7.55 -5.77 16.47
C VAL A 49 8.38 -7.04 16.65
N MET A 50 9.42 -7.23 15.85
CA MET A 50 10.30 -8.39 15.95
C MET A 50 11.13 -8.38 17.24
N GLN A 51 11.61 -7.22 17.68
CA GLN A 51 12.30 -7.06 18.96
C GLN A 51 11.38 -7.38 20.13
N ALA A 52 10.13 -6.91 20.11
CA ALA A 52 9.13 -7.23 21.12
C ALA A 52 8.82 -8.74 21.18
N ALA A 53 8.74 -9.39 20.01
CA ALA A 53 8.57 -10.85 19.93
C ALA A 53 9.75 -11.62 20.54
N ALA A 54 10.97 -11.20 20.22
CA ALA A 54 12.19 -11.79 20.79
C ALA A 54 12.25 -11.58 22.31
N ALA A 55 11.96 -10.37 22.80
CA ALA A 55 11.93 -10.06 24.23
C ALA A 55 10.86 -10.86 25.00
N ALA A 56 9.72 -11.15 24.36
CA ALA A 56 8.66 -11.97 24.92
C ALA A 56 8.87 -13.49 24.74
N GLY A 57 10.01 -13.92 24.17
CA GLY A 57 10.32 -15.33 23.91
C GLY A 57 9.36 -16.00 22.90
N LYS A 58 8.74 -15.22 22.03
CA LYS A 58 7.76 -15.69 21.06
C LYS A 58 8.42 -16.11 19.76
N LYS A 59 7.92 -17.19 19.17
CA LYS A 59 8.41 -17.69 17.88
C LYS A 59 7.83 -16.88 16.73
N PHE A 60 6.61 -16.39 16.89
CA PHE A 60 5.92 -15.62 15.89
C PHE A 60 5.49 -14.26 16.43
N TRP A 61 5.59 -13.23 15.60
CA TRP A 61 5.30 -11.85 15.99
C TRP A 61 3.83 -11.61 16.34
N TRP A 62 2.90 -12.43 15.83
CA TRP A 62 1.48 -12.38 16.18
C TRP A 62 1.15 -13.04 17.52
N GLU A 63 2.14 -13.63 18.21
CA GLU A 63 1.98 -14.17 19.58
C GLU A 63 2.35 -13.12 20.66
N VAL A 64 2.78 -11.93 20.25
CA VAL A 64 3.05 -10.80 21.13
C VAL A 64 1.73 -10.16 21.53
N ASP A 65 1.61 -9.80 22.82
CA ASP A 65 0.45 -9.06 23.31
C ASP A 65 0.38 -7.71 22.58
N VAL A 66 -0.76 -7.48 21.93
CA VAL A 66 -1.04 -6.29 21.16
C VAL A 66 -1.05 -5.03 22.05
N GLU A 67 -1.37 -5.16 23.33
CA GLU A 67 -1.25 -4.07 24.31
C GLU A 67 0.21 -3.68 24.58
N ALA A 68 1.15 -4.63 24.43
CA ALA A 68 2.59 -4.36 24.60
C ALA A 68 3.22 -3.66 23.38
N LEU A 69 2.52 -3.65 22.23
CA LEU A 69 2.98 -3.03 20.98
C LEU A 69 2.55 -1.57 20.84
N GLY A 70 1.57 -1.13 21.64
CA GLY A 70 1.07 0.24 21.63
C GLY A 70 0.04 0.51 20.53
N LYS A 71 -0.89 1.44 20.80
CA LYS A 71 -2.06 1.74 19.93
C LYS A 71 -1.69 2.17 18.52
N GLU A 72 -0.50 2.75 18.35
CA GLU A 72 0.00 3.30 17.09
C GLU A 72 0.34 2.20 16.08
N GLU A 73 0.63 1.00 16.56
CA GLU A 73 1.02 -0.13 15.71
C GLU A 73 -0.19 -0.96 15.25
N LEU A 74 -1.35 -0.86 15.93
CA LEU A 74 -2.58 -1.60 15.63
C LEU A 74 -2.99 -1.63 14.15
N PRO A 75 -2.94 -0.52 13.38
CA PRO A 75 -3.31 -0.55 11.96
C PRO A 75 -2.36 -1.43 11.12
N VAL A 76 -1.07 -1.45 11.48
CA VAL A 76 -0.05 -2.27 10.79
C VAL A 76 -0.28 -3.76 11.08
N PHE A 77 -0.66 -4.09 12.32
CA PHE A 77 -1.03 -5.45 12.72
C PHE A 77 -2.29 -5.94 11.99
N ASP A 78 -3.32 -5.11 11.91
CA ASP A 78 -4.57 -5.46 11.20
C ASP A 78 -4.29 -5.77 9.71
N ASP A 79 -3.48 -4.94 9.05
CA ASP A 79 -3.10 -5.17 7.65
C ASP A 79 -2.24 -6.42 7.46
N ALA A 80 -1.31 -6.69 8.38
CA ALA A 80 -0.51 -7.91 8.35
C ALA A 80 -1.37 -9.17 8.55
N LEU A 81 -2.36 -9.14 9.45
CA LEU A 81 -3.32 -10.23 9.65
C LEU A 81 -4.24 -10.44 8.44
N LYS A 82 -4.71 -9.36 7.79
CA LYS A 82 -5.47 -9.45 6.54
C LYS A 82 -4.65 -10.15 5.44
N ARG A 83 -3.37 -9.79 5.30
CA ARG A 83 -2.45 -10.41 4.34
C ARG A 83 -2.24 -11.89 4.65
N LEU A 84 -2.00 -12.23 5.91
CA LEU A 84 -1.84 -13.62 6.34
C LEU A 84 -3.10 -14.45 6.00
N ARG A 85 -4.28 -13.94 6.35
CA ARG A 85 -5.56 -14.60 6.03
C ARG A 85 -5.73 -14.83 4.53
N ASN A 86 -5.39 -13.84 3.70
CA ASN A 86 -5.49 -13.96 2.25
C ASN A 86 -4.50 -15.01 1.70
N ASN A 87 -3.26 -15.03 2.21
CA ASN A 87 -2.24 -16.00 1.84
C ASN A 87 -2.65 -17.42 2.20
N VAL A 88 -3.16 -17.64 3.42
CA VAL A 88 -3.66 -18.96 3.86
C VAL A 88 -4.83 -19.41 2.99
N ARG A 89 -5.79 -18.52 2.72
CA ARG A 89 -6.94 -18.83 1.85
C ARG A 89 -6.49 -19.24 0.45
N GLN A 90 -5.52 -18.54 -0.13
CA GLN A 90 -4.99 -18.87 -1.44
C GLN A 90 -4.23 -20.20 -1.42
N HIS A 91 -3.45 -20.46 -0.38
CA HIS A 91 -2.73 -21.72 -0.21
C HIS A 91 -3.71 -22.90 -0.15
N VAL A 92 -4.77 -22.81 0.65
CA VAL A 92 -5.82 -23.84 0.72
C VAL A 92 -6.48 -24.07 -0.64
N LYS A 93 -6.86 -23.00 -1.35
CA LYS A 93 -7.42 -23.11 -2.71
C LYS A 93 -6.48 -23.87 -3.66
N ASN A 94 -5.20 -23.52 -3.65
CA ASN A 94 -4.20 -24.16 -4.50
C ASN A 94 -4.02 -25.64 -4.13
N THR A 95 -3.98 -25.97 -2.84
CA THR A 95 -3.87 -27.36 -2.36
C THR A 95 -5.10 -28.18 -2.76
N LEU A 96 -6.30 -27.62 -2.64
CA LEU A 96 -7.54 -28.28 -3.07
C LEU A 96 -7.63 -28.44 -4.59
N ALA A 97 -7.11 -27.49 -5.37
CA ALA A 97 -7.05 -27.61 -6.82
C ALA A 97 -6.10 -28.73 -7.27
N LYS A 98 -4.93 -28.85 -6.60
CA LYS A 98 -3.98 -29.94 -6.85
C LYS A 98 -4.54 -31.32 -6.48
N ALA A 99 -5.37 -31.41 -5.45
CA ALA A 99 -6.00 -32.67 -5.04
C ALA A 99 -7.14 -33.14 -5.97
N LYS A 100 -7.58 -32.29 -6.92
CA LYS A 100 -8.62 -32.59 -7.91
C LYS A 100 -8.07 -32.92 -9.30
N GLN A 101 -6.76 -32.79 -9.51
CA GLN A 101 -6.04 -33.29 -10.69
C GLN A 101 -5.54 -34.71 -10.43
#